data_AF-A0A662T3G2-F1
#
_entry.id   AF-A0A662T3G2-F1
#
_cell.length_a   1.000
_cell.length_b   1.000
_cell.length_c   1.000
_cell.angle_alpha   90.00
_cell.angle_beta   90.00
_cell.angle_gamma   90.00
#
_symmetry.space_group_name_H-M   'P 1'
#
loop_
_entity.id
_entity.type
_entity.pdbx_description
1 polymer ?
#
loop_
_entity_poly.entity_id
_entity_poly.type
_entity_poly.pdbx_seq_one_letter_code
_entity_poly.pdbx_strand_id
1 'polypeptide(L)'
;MRFEITGFLPQRTRKRLFQLVYDVYRARASDPERRSGKGKPAVNKAMAEDLGVSVETIKAWKADKFQGADRNAFKLLEKALELRPRETLEILREDLEMHRALVEEIEAEYSSEEAEIKREKEAKKKGIVSILKLLKGE
;
A
#
# COMPACT_ATOMS: atom_id res chain seq x y z
N MET A 1 -8.92 -13.44 -18.39
CA MET A 1 -7.82 -12.79 -17.64
C MET A 1 -8.36 -12.41 -16.27
N ARG A 2 -7.95 -13.12 -15.21
CA ARG A 2 -8.29 -12.74 -13.83
C ARG A 2 -7.27 -11.69 -13.40
N PHE A 3 -7.70 -10.45 -13.22
CA PHE A 3 -6.91 -9.50 -12.44
C PHE A 3 -6.87 -10.06 -11.01
N GLU A 4 -5.83 -10.83 -10.70
CA GLU A 4 -5.44 -11.04 -9.31
C GLU A 4 -5.13 -9.65 -8.77
N ILE A 5 -6.03 -9.12 -7.94
CA ILE A 5 -5.82 -7.87 -7.21
C ILE A 5 -4.48 -8.07 -6.50
N THR A 6 -3.43 -7.46 -7.05
CA THR A 6 -2.08 -7.47 -6.52
C THR A 6 -2.15 -6.84 -5.15
N GLY A 7 -2.30 -7.68 -4.11
CA GLY A 7 -2.35 -7.32 -2.70
C GLY A 7 -3.37 -6.23 -2.36
N PHE A 8 -4.52 -6.61 -1.78
CA PHE A 8 -5.54 -5.69 -1.25
C PHE A 8 -4.99 -4.53 -0.38
N LEU A 9 -3.79 -4.70 0.20
CA LEU A 9 -3.06 -3.64 0.91
C LEU A 9 -1.56 -3.74 0.58
N PRO A 10 -0.86 -2.60 0.37
CA PRO A 10 0.59 -2.58 0.23
C PRO A 10 1.31 -3.20 1.43
N GLN A 11 2.51 -3.75 1.23
CA GLN A 11 3.30 -4.37 2.31
C GLN A 11 3.57 -3.40 3.48
N ARG A 12 3.88 -2.14 3.18
CA ARG A 12 4.11 -1.10 4.19
C ARG A 12 2.87 -0.91 5.07
N THR A 13 1.69 -0.88 4.45
CA THR A 13 0.41 -0.68 5.12
C THR A 13 0.05 -1.88 5.97
N ARG A 14 0.23 -3.11 5.44
CA ARG A 14 0.09 -4.35 6.23
C ARG A 14 1.00 -4.39 7.45
N LYS A 15 2.25 -3.96 7.32
CA LYS A 15 3.19 -3.88 8.45
C LYS A 15 2.71 -2.91 9.54
N ARG A 16 2.22 -1.73 9.15
CA ARG A 16 1.69 -0.74 10.11
C ARG A 16 0.45 -1.27 10.83
N LEU A 17 -0.48 -1.89 10.11
CA LEU A 17 -1.66 -2.52 10.70
C LEU A 17 -1.29 -3.67 11.64
N PHE A 18 -0.35 -4.52 11.24
CA PHE A 18 0.18 -5.59 12.08
C PHE A 18 0.76 -5.06 13.38
N GLN A 19 1.59 -4.01 13.32
CA GLN A 19 2.21 -3.42 14.50
C GLN A 19 1.15 -2.88 15.47
N LEU A 20 0.15 -2.18 14.94
CA LEU A 20 -0.96 -1.63 15.71
C LEU A 20 -1.76 -2.73 16.43
N VAL A 21 -2.06 -3.84 15.74
CA VAL A 21 -2.71 -5.01 16.38
C VAL A 21 -1.79 -5.63 17.42
N TYR A 22 -0.52 -5.88 17.08
CA TYR A 22 0.45 -6.53 17.96
C TYR A 22 0.64 -5.78 19.27
N ASP A 23 0.71 -4.44 19.23
CA ASP A 23 0.89 -3.61 20.42
C ASP A 23 -0.30 -3.72 21.39
N VAL A 24 -1.52 -3.86 20.87
CA VAL A 24 -2.70 -4.10 21.70
C VAL A 24 -2.61 -5.45 22.42
N TYR A 25 -2.21 -6.52 21.73
CA TYR A 25 -2.05 -7.84 22.38
C TYR A 25 -0.89 -7.84 23.38
N ARG A 26 0.22 -7.17 23.04
CA ARG A 26 1.37 -7.02 23.93
C ARG A 26 0.99 -6.29 25.21
N ALA A 27 0.27 -5.17 25.11
CA ALA A 27 -0.21 -4.41 26.26
C ALA A 27 -1.12 -5.25 27.17
N ARG A 28 -2.06 -6.00 26.57
CA ARG A 28 -2.96 -6.93 27.30
C ARG A 28 -2.23 -8.07 28.00
N ALA A 29 -1.07 -8.48 27.48
CA ALA A 29 -0.23 -9.51 28.08
C ALA A 29 0.64 -8.95 29.22
N SER A 30 1.05 -7.68 29.16
CA SER A 30 1.86 -7.03 30.20
C SER A 30 1.06 -6.53 31.41
N ASP A 31 -0.26 -6.33 31.28
CA ASP A 31 -1.17 -5.85 32.34
C ASP A 31 -1.15 -6.74 33.61
N PRO A 32 -0.67 -6.23 34.77
CA PRO A 32 -0.58 -6.95 36.03
C PRO A 32 -1.92 -7.42 36.61
N GLU A 33 -2.99 -6.63 36.44
CA GLU A 33 -4.31 -6.93 37.02
C GLU A 33 -4.96 -8.15 36.35
N ARG A 34 -4.54 -8.43 35.11
CA ARG A 34 -4.98 -9.60 34.33
C ARG A 34 -4.01 -10.78 34.37
N ARG A 35 -3.05 -10.81 35.31
CA ARG A 35 -2.07 -11.91 35.49
C ARG A 35 -2.55 -13.04 36.41
N SER A 36 -3.76 -12.93 36.97
CA SER A 36 -4.27 -13.82 38.02
C SER A 36 -4.81 -15.19 37.57
N GLY A 37 -4.58 -15.62 36.32
CA GLY A 37 -5.14 -16.87 35.78
C GLY A 37 -4.14 -17.73 35.00
N LYS A 38 -4.27 -19.07 35.16
CA LYS A 38 -3.45 -20.11 34.52
C LYS A 38 -3.14 -19.79 33.05
N GLY A 39 -1.85 -19.61 32.76
CA GLY A 39 -1.25 -19.75 31.43
C GLY A 39 -1.97 -19.04 30.29
N LYS A 40 -1.99 -17.70 30.28
CA LYS A 40 -2.41 -16.96 29.08
C LYS A 40 -1.62 -17.46 27.86
N PRO A 41 -2.29 -17.71 26.72
CA PRO A 41 -1.59 -18.03 25.49
C PRO A 41 -0.58 -16.90 25.18
N ALA A 42 0.63 -17.28 24.79
CA ALA A 42 1.65 -16.32 24.34
C ALA A 42 1.03 -15.39 23.28
N VAL A 43 1.40 -14.10 23.27
CA VAL A 43 0.85 -13.06 22.36
C VAL A 43 0.64 -13.58 20.94
N ASN A 44 1.65 -14.26 20.39
CA ASN A 44 1.59 -14.79 19.04
C ASN A 44 0.53 -15.87 18.84
N LYS A 45 0.25 -16.71 19.85
CA LYS A 45 -0.79 -17.75 19.80
C LYS A 45 -2.19 -17.14 19.82
N ALA A 46 -2.43 -16.18 20.71
CA ALA A 46 -3.72 -15.48 20.78
C ALA A 46 -4.01 -14.71 19.47
N MET A 47 -3.00 -14.00 18.97
CA MET A 47 -3.12 -13.25 17.72
C MET A 47 -3.28 -14.16 16.49
N ALA A 48 -2.58 -15.31 16.47
CA ALA A 48 -2.72 -16.29 15.40
C ALA A 48 -4.15 -16.88 15.35
N GLU A 49 -4.72 -17.20 16.51
CA GLU A 49 -6.10 -17.68 16.65
C GLU A 49 -7.11 -16.65 16.15
N ASP A 50 -7.02 -15.41 16.62
CA ASP A 50 -7.94 -14.33 16.24
C ASP A 50 -7.86 -13.98 14.75
N LEU A 51 -6.65 -13.98 14.19
CA LEU A 51 -6.44 -13.70 12.76
C LEU A 51 -6.64 -14.94 11.87
N GLY A 52 -6.90 -16.12 12.44
CA GLY A 52 -7.02 -17.38 11.72
C GLY A 52 -5.79 -17.73 10.88
N VAL A 53 -4.58 -17.46 11.41
CA VAL A 53 -3.28 -17.77 10.79
C VAL A 53 -2.47 -18.71 11.68
N SER A 54 -1.34 -19.22 11.19
CA SER A 54 -0.41 -19.97 12.03
C SER A 54 0.44 -19.04 12.90
N VAL A 55 0.99 -19.59 13.99
CA VAL A 55 1.93 -18.86 14.85
C VAL A 55 3.21 -18.51 14.08
N GLU A 56 3.62 -19.35 13.14
CA GLU A 56 4.74 -19.13 12.23
C GLU A 56 4.50 -17.91 11.35
N THR A 57 3.28 -17.71 10.85
CA THR A 57 2.91 -16.49 10.09
C THR A 57 3.06 -15.24 10.96
N ILE A 58 2.60 -15.26 12.21
CA ILE A 58 2.78 -14.12 13.13
C ILE A 58 4.27 -13.84 13.39
N LYS A 59 5.09 -14.89 13.58
CA LYS A 59 6.54 -14.76 13.73
C LYS A 59 7.20 -14.19 12.47
N ALA A 60 6.76 -14.61 11.29
CA ALA A 60 7.27 -14.13 10.01
C ALA A 60 6.93 -12.65 9.81
N TRP A 61 5.68 -12.24 10.04
CA TRP A 61 5.25 -10.84 9.97
C TRP A 61 5.99 -9.96 10.97
N LYS A 62 6.25 -10.46 12.19
CA LYS A 62 7.10 -9.78 13.18
C LYS A 62 8.56 -9.60 12.70
N ALA A 63 9.05 -10.51 11.88
CA ALA A 63 10.38 -10.45 11.27
C ALA A 63 10.38 -9.72 9.91
N ASP A 64 9.34 -8.94 9.62
CA ASP A 64 9.13 -8.21 8.35
C ASP A 64 9.03 -9.09 7.09
N LYS A 65 8.78 -10.39 7.27
CA LYS A 65 8.62 -11.36 6.18
C LYS A 65 7.14 -11.55 5.85
N PHE A 66 6.59 -10.61 5.08
CA PHE A 66 5.25 -10.67 4.50
C PHE A 66 5.34 -11.29 3.09
N GLN A 67 5.37 -12.62 3.00
CA GLN A 67 5.50 -13.36 1.73
C GLN A 67 4.17 -13.95 1.24
N GLY A 68 3.98 -13.99 -0.09
CA GLY A 68 2.82 -14.60 -0.76
C GLY A 68 1.58 -13.72 -0.76
N ALA A 69 0.52 -14.17 -1.45
CA ALA A 69 -0.82 -13.61 -1.32
C ALA A 69 -1.26 -13.77 0.14
N ASP A 70 -0.96 -12.77 0.99
CA ASP A 70 -1.13 -12.80 2.43
C ASP A 70 -2.60 -13.09 2.77
N ARG A 71 -2.89 -14.39 2.98
CA ARG A 71 -4.23 -14.98 2.97
C ARG A 71 -5.20 -14.42 4.02
N ASN A 72 -4.76 -13.50 4.86
CA ASN A 72 -5.56 -12.84 5.89
C ASN A 72 -5.30 -11.32 6.03
N ALA A 73 -4.83 -10.63 4.98
CA ALA A 73 -4.73 -9.17 5.00
C ALA A 73 -6.07 -8.49 5.35
N PHE A 74 -7.19 -9.08 4.90
CA PHE A 74 -8.54 -8.63 5.25
C PHE A 74 -8.83 -8.79 6.74
N LYS A 75 -8.60 -9.97 7.32
CA LYS A 75 -8.77 -10.18 8.77
C LYS A 75 -7.85 -9.30 9.61
N LEU A 76 -6.63 -9.04 9.14
CA LEU A 76 -5.73 -8.10 9.80
C LEU A 76 -6.32 -6.69 9.83
N LEU A 77 -6.88 -6.23 8.70
CA LEU A 77 -7.56 -4.94 8.63
C LEU A 77 -8.81 -4.90 9.52
N GLU A 78 -9.67 -5.92 9.45
CA GLU A 78 -10.85 -6.03 10.30
C GLU A 78 -10.47 -5.95 11.78
N LYS A 79 -9.44 -6.70 12.18
CA LYS A 79 -8.97 -6.70 13.57
C LYS A 79 -8.33 -5.38 13.98
N ALA A 80 -7.62 -4.71 13.08
CA ALA A 80 -7.09 -3.38 13.32
C ALA A 80 -8.22 -2.35 13.53
N LEU A 81 -9.25 -2.37 12.68
CA LEU A 81 -10.45 -1.54 12.80
C LEU A 81 -11.21 -1.81 14.10
N GLU A 82 -11.33 -3.08 14.50
CA GLU A 82 -11.98 -3.48 15.76
C GLU A 82 -11.24 -2.92 16.98
N LEU A 83 -9.90 -2.99 16.98
CA LEU A 83 -9.10 -2.66 18.17
C LEU A 83 -8.73 -1.17 18.26
N ARG A 84 -8.42 -0.54 17.13
CA ARG A 84 -7.93 0.86 17.03
C ARG A 84 -8.47 1.52 15.75
N PRO A 85 -9.76 1.85 15.71
CA PRO A 85 -10.41 2.31 14.48
C PRO A 85 -9.82 3.63 13.96
N ARG A 86 -9.53 4.60 14.83
CA ARG A 86 -9.05 5.93 14.42
C ARG A 86 -7.68 5.83 13.77
N GLU A 87 -6.75 5.16 14.43
CA GLU A 87 -5.38 4.97 13.96
C GLU A 87 -5.32 4.09 12.72
N THR A 88 -6.22 3.10 12.61
CA THR A 88 -6.34 2.28 11.40
C THR A 88 -6.78 3.11 10.20
N LEU A 89 -7.79 3.97 10.38
CA LEU A 89 -8.26 4.86 9.31
C LEU A 89 -7.21 5.89 8.91
N GLU A 90 -6.41 6.39 9.85
CA GLU A 90 -5.29 7.29 9.57
C GLU A 90 -4.23 6.61 8.69
N ILE A 91 -3.83 5.38 9.03
CA ILE A 91 -2.91 4.58 8.21
C ILE A 91 -3.43 4.41 6.77
N LEU A 92 -4.73 4.13 6.61
CA LEU A 92 -5.34 3.97 5.28
C LEU A 92 -5.43 5.29 4.51
N ARG A 93 -5.68 6.41 5.18
CA ARG A 93 -5.69 7.73 4.53
C ARG A 93 -4.32 8.11 4.00
N GLU A 94 -3.28 7.94 4.81
CA GLU A 94 -1.90 8.20 4.38
C GLU A 94 -1.50 7.33 3.18
N ASP A 95 -1.93 6.06 3.16
CA ASP A 95 -1.72 5.15 2.03
C ASP A 95 -2.40 5.67 0.75
N LEU A 96 -3.67 6.08 0.85
CA LEU A 96 -4.41 6.65 -0.26
C LEU A 96 -3.81 7.98 -0.76
N GLU A 97 -3.34 8.84 0.14
CA GLU A 97 -2.69 10.11 -0.23
C GLU A 97 -1.38 9.88 -0.98
N MET A 98 -0.55 8.91 -0.54
CA MET A 98 0.65 8.53 -1.28
C MET A 98 0.32 7.99 -2.67
N HIS A 99 -0.71 7.14 -2.77
CA HIS A 99 -1.14 6.61 -4.07
C HIS A 99 -1.70 7.70 -4.98
N ARG A 100 -2.44 8.66 -4.43
CA ARG A 100 -2.93 9.81 -5.19
C ARG A 100 -1.78 10.66 -5.73
N ALA A 101 -0.79 10.97 -4.90
CA ALA A 101 0.38 11.74 -5.34
C ALA A 101 1.13 11.03 -6.49
N LEU A 102 1.26 9.70 -6.41
CA LEU A 102 1.88 8.90 -7.47
C LEU A 102 1.07 8.92 -8.77
N VAL A 103 -0.26 8.89 -8.70
CA VAL A 103 -1.13 9.03 -9.89
C VAL A 103 -0.97 10.41 -10.50
N GLU A 104 -0.99 11.48 -9.70
CA GLU A 104 -0.83 12.85 -10.18
C GLU A 104 0.55 13.07 -10.84
N GLU A 105 1.61 12.45 -10.32
CA GLU A 105 2.96 12.49 -10.91
C GLU A 105 3.00 11.79 -12.28
N ILE A 106 2.40 10.59 -12.38
CA ILE A 106 2.31 9.85 -13.64
C ILE A 106 1.50 10.65 -14.67
N GLU A 107 0.35 11.21 -14.29
CA GLU A 107 -0.46 12.02 -15.20
C GLU A 107 0.28 13.26 -15.70
N ALA A 108 1.08 13.90 -14.84
CA ALA A 108 1.91 15.06 -15.22
C ALA A 108 3.02 14.67 -16.21
N GLU A 109 3.68 13.54 -15.99
CA GLU A 109 4.73 13.02 -16.89
C GLU A 109 4.16 12.74 -18.29
N TYR A 110 3.05 11.99 -18.38
CA TYR A 110 2.39 11.70 -19.65
C TYR A 110 1.89 12.96 -20.37
N SER A 111 1.33 13.93 -19.64
CA SER A 111 0.89 15.19 -20.24
C SER A 111 2.04 16.00 -20.83
N SER A 112 3.21 15.97 -20.17
CA SER A 112 4.41 16.66 -20.65
C SER A 112 4.97 16.04 -21.93
N GLU A 113 4.98 14.71 -22.01
CA GLU A 113 5.49 13.96 -23.16
C GLU A 113 4.59 14.17 -24.39
N GLU A 114 3.25 14.18 -24.21
CA GLU A 114 2.31 14.53 -25.27
C GLU A 114 2.49 15.96 -25.79
N ALA A 115 2.78 16.91 -24.90
CA ALA A 115 3.00 18.31 -25.27
C ALA A 115 4.29 18.48 -26.09
N GLU A 116 5.35 17.74 -25.74
CA GLU A 116 6.62 17.77 -26.45
C GLU A 116 6.49 17.15 -27.86
N ILE A 117 5.83 15.99 -27.98
CA ILE A 117 5.53 15.34 -29.26
C ILE A 117 4.70 16.26 -30.18
N LYS A 118 3.72 16.99 -29.63
CA LYS A 118 2.94 17.97 -30.40
C LYS A 118 3.82 19.11 -30.92
N ARG A 119 4.70 19.67 -30.09
CA ARG A 119 5.63 20.74 -30.50
C ARG A 119 6.59 20.28 -31.59
N GLU A 120 7.14 19.08 -31.50
CA GLU A 120 8.04 18.54 -32.52
C GLU A 120 7.33 18.35 -33.88
N LYS A 121 6.08 17.87 -33.87
CA LYS A 121 5.28 17.71 -35.09
C LYS A 121 4.96 19.05 -35.75
N GLU A 122 4.65 20.07 -34.97
CA GLU A 122 4.42 21.43 -35.49
C GLU A 122 5.71 22.07 -36.03
N ALA A 123 6.84 21.89 -35.35
CA ALA A 123 8.14 22.37 -35.80
C ALA A 123 8.55 21.73 -37.14
N LYS A 124 8.39 20.41 -37.28
CA LYS A 124 8.64 19.70 -38.54
C LYS A 124 7.72 20.17 -39.67
N LYS A 125 6.42 20.39 -39.39
CA LYS A 125 5.49 20.94 -40.39
C LYS A 125 5.91 22.33 -40.86
N LYS A 126 6.25 23.24 -39.95
CA LYS A 126 6.72 24.59 -40.31
C LYS A 126 8.03 24.55 -41.11
N GLY A 127 8.97 23.69 -40.73
CA GLY A 127 10.22 23.50 -41.46
C GLY A 127 10.01 23.01 -42.90
N ILE A 128 9.14 22.01 -43.10
CA ILE A 128 8.80 21.49 -44.44
C ILE A 128 8.12 22.57 -45.30
N VAL A 129 7.19 23.34 -44.73
CA VAL A 129 6.53 24.45 -45.43
C VAL A 129 7.53 25.54 -45.83
N SER A 130 8.50 25.86 -44.96
CA SER A 130 9.55 26.84 -45.26
C SER A 130 10.47 26.39 -46.39
N ILE A 131 10.87 25.10 -46.41
CA ILE A 131 11.69 24.52 -47.48
C ILE A 131 10.93 24.53 -48.82
N LEU A 132 9.64 24.21 -48.79
CA LEU A 132 8.79 24.21 -49.99
C LEU A 132 8.59 25.62 -50.57
N LYS A 133 8.54 26.67 -49.74
CA LYS A 133 8.49 28.07 -50.21
C LYS A 133 9.81 28.47 -50.90
N LEU A 134 10.95 28.17 -50.26
CA LEU A 134 12.28 28.41 -50.84
C LEU A 134 12.47 27.74 -52.22
N LEU A 135 11.98 26.52 -52.40
CA LEU A 135 12.07 25.80 -53.68
C LEU A 135 11.12 26.35 -54.77
N LYS A 136 10.07 27.07 -54.40
CA LYS A 136 9.12 27.68 -55.35
C LYS A 136 9.50 29.10 -55.78
N GLY A 137 10.58 29.67 -55.23
CA GLY A 137 11.09 30.98 -55.64
C GLY A 137 10.25 32.17 -55.18
N GLU A 138 9.45 31.99 -54.12
CA GLU A 138 8.84 33.08 -53.34
C GLU A 138 9.75 33.52 -52.19
#